data_AF-A0A1Y2HXC7-F1
#
_entry.id   AF-A0A1Y2HXC7-F1
#
_cell.length_a   1.000
_cell.length_b   1.000
_cell.length_c   1.000
_cell.angle_alpha   90.00
_cell.angle_beta   90.00
_cell.angle_gamma   90.00
#
_symmetry.space_group_name_H-M   'P 1'
#
loop_
_entity.id
_entity.type
_entity.pdbx_description
1 polymer ?
#
loop_
_entity_poly.entity_id
_entity_poly.type
_entity_poly.pdbx_seq_one_letter_code
_entity_poly.pdbx_strand_id
1 'polypeptide(L)'
;SIQKYQANSHDCYKEAASMLQKGCKELTIKQEEKIQYAVRLTMCEVATANMNVPTSCSQANPPSACVEALAQVPQLWTSYSGYFREVMAMCYAVRHQIERELVESLFYNLTLAQLVNTNLLQQHAQDMSALHAQELATLASVSKAQDDLKSHATELGKWAAGMVKDVGGMSEEMGKVARSVNEIDRVQKQVQLALRASKEEVGKWVEGVREDTVALRHGLQVVAQDVSKHFQQQQQAQESMQLLMVRVVHCDSDEKHVSLDVRCLRAGGNCTSLQRNLVAYLEPYYDPRTPQLFAHLPCIQS
;
A
#
# COMPACT_ATOMS: atom_id res chain seq x y z
N SER A 1 -32.04 -83.94 -42.30
CA SER A 1 -31.39 -83.54 -41.04
C SER A 1 -30.49 -84.67 -40.54
N ILE A 2 -29.18 -84.43 -40.44
CA ILE A 2 -28.16 -85.40 -39.96
C ILE A 2 -28.45 -85.91 -38.53
N GLN A 3 -29.27 -85.18 -37.76
CA GLN A 3 -29.79 -85.60 -36.46
C GLN A 3 -30.51 -86.97 -36.50
N LYS A 4 -31.09 -87.37 -37.64
CA LYS A 4 -31.75 -88.68 -37.79
C LYS A 4 -30.76 -89.86 -37.79
N TYR A 5 -29.48 -89.62 -38.13
CA TYR A 5 -28.40 -90.61 -38.11
C TYR A 5 -27.68 -90.70 -36.75
N GLN A 6 -27.90 -89.75 -35.84
CA GLN A 6 -27.23 -89.73 -34.53
C GLN A 6 -27.92 -90.61 -33.48
N ALA A 7 -29.15 -91.08 -33.76
CA ALA A 7 -30.00 -91.67 -32.73
C ALA A 7 -30.08 -93.21 -32.71
N ASN A 8 -29.60 -93.94 -33.72
CA ASN A 8 -29.69 -95.41 -33.74
C ASN A 8 -28.66 -96.09 -34.67
N SER A 9 -27.45 -96.33 -34.16
CA SER A 9 -26.49 -97.39 -34.53
C SER A 9 -25.10 -96.93 -34.05
N HIS A 10 -24.64 -97.50 -32.95
CA HIS A 10 -23.51 -97.00 -32.17
C HIS A 10 -22.20 -96.92 -33.00
N ASP A 11 -21.54 -95.76 -32.88
CA ASP A 11 -20.17 -95.40 -33.25
C ASP A 11 -19.79 -95.27 -34.73
N CYS A 12 -20.11 -96.21 -35.63
CA CYS A 12 -19.54 -96.18 -36.99
C CYS A 12 -19.99 -94.97 -37.82
N TYR A 13 -21.31 -94.77 -37.97
CA TYR A 13 -21.83 -93.64 -38.75
C TYR A 13 -21.53 -92.28 -38.09
N LYS A 14 -21.43 -92.25 -36.76
CA LYS A 14 -21.06 -91.04 -36.02
C LYS A 14 -19.60 -90.65 -36.28
N GLU A 15 -18.69 -91.62 -36.30
CA GLU A 15 -17.29 -91.40 -36.68
C GLU A 15 -17.17 -90.94 -38.13
N ALA A 16 -17.85 -91.64 -39.06
CA ALA A 16 -17.86 -91.28 -40.48
C ALA A 16 -18.42 -89.86 -40.71
N ALA A 17 -19.51 -89.49 -40.03
CA ALA A 17 -20.08 -88.15 -40.09
C ALA A 17 -19.16 -87.06 -39.50
N SER A 18 -18.45 -87.36 -38.40
CA SER A 18 -17.47 -86.45 -37.79
C SER A 18 -16.26 -86.21 -38.70
N MET A 19 -15.77 -87.26 -39.35
CA MET A 19 -14.70 -87.14 -40.34
C MET A 19 -15.13 -86.33 -41.56
N LEU A 20 -16.32 -86.63 -42.08
CA LEU A 20 -16.92 -85.87 -43.17
C LEU A 20 -17.00 -84.39 -42.77
N GLN A 21 -17.55 -84.07 -41.59
CA GLN A 21 -17.65 -82.69 -41.09
C GLN A 21 -16.30 -81.96 -41.00
N LYS A 22 -15.22 -82.66 -40.61
CA LYS A 22 -13.87 -82.07 -40.56
C LYS A 22 -13.31 -81.82 -41.96
N GLY A 23 -13.53 -82.74 -42.89
CA GLY A 23 -13.04 -82.63 -44.27
C GLY A 23 -13.83 -81.65 -45.16
N CYS A 24 -15.14 -81.54 -44.96
CA CYS A 24 -16.00 -80.65 -45.76
C CYS A 24 -15.85 -79.15 -45.41
N LYS A 25 -14.89 -78.78 -44.55
CA LYS A 25 -14.65 -77.36 -44.22
C LYS A 25 -14.10 -76.59 -45.42
N GLU A 26 -13.38 -77.26 -46.31
CA GLU A 26 -12.83 -76.67 -47.52
C GLU A 26 -13.84 -76.65 -48.67
N LEU A 27 -13.67 -75.73 -49.63
CA LEU A 27 -14.59 -75.55 -50.78
C LEU A 27 -14.56 -76.75 -51.75
N THR A 28 -13.47 -77.52 -51.72
CA THR A 28 -13.22 -78.66 -52.62
C THR A 28 -12.68 -79.84 -51.82
N ILE A 29 -13.31 -81.01 -51.96
CA ILE A 29 -12.83 -82.27 -51.38
C ILE A 29 -11.89 -82.92 -52.38
N LYS A 30 -10.74 -83.43 -51.92
CA LYS A 30 -9.85 -84.19 -52.79
C LYS A 30 -10.49 -85.52 -53.16
N GLN A 31 -10.22 -86.01 -54.37
CA GLN A 31 -10.75 -87.29 -54.85
C GLN A 31 -10.44 -88.45 -53.88
N GLU A 32 -9.23 -88.47 -53.29
CA GLU A 32 -8.83 -89.48 -52.30
C GLU A 32 -9.69 -89.45 -51.04
N GLU A 33 -9.97 -88.25 -50.51
CA GLU A 33 -10.84 -88.07 -49.34
C GLU A 33 -12.28 -88.50 -49.67
N LYS A 34 -12.75 -88.19 -50.88
CA LYS A 34 -14.06 -88.62 -51.37
C LYS A 34 -14.17 -90.14 -51.42
N ILE A 35 -13.14 -90.84 -51.90
CA ILE A 35 -13.06 -92.31 -51.88
C ILE A 35 -13.07 -92.80 -50.43
N GLN A 36 -12.28 -92.19 -49.55
CA GLN A 36 -12.19 -92.58 -48.15
C GLN A 36 -13.53 -92.45 -47.40
N TYR A 37 -14.28 -91.36 -47.62
CA TYR A 37 -15.60 -91.16 -47.02
C TYR A 37 -16.61 -92.19 -47.55
N ALA A 38 -16.62 -92.42 -48.87
CA ALA A 38 -17.52 -93.40 -49.48
C ALA A 38 -17.23 -94.81 -48.97
N VAL A 39 -15.97 -95.20 -48.86
CA VAL A 39 -15.55 -96.48 -48.28
C VAL A 39 -16.01 -96.58 -46.83
N ARG A 40 -15.75 -95.58 -45.97
CA ARG A 40 -16.14 -95.62 -44.55
C ARG A 40 -17.65 -95.74 -44.37
N LEU A 41 -18.45 -94.98 -45.13
CA LEU A 41 -19.91 -95.07 -45.08
C LEU A 41 -20.41 -96.45 -45.54
N THR A 42 -19.81 -97.00 -46.60
CA THR A 42 -20.11 -98.35 -47.07
C THR A 42 -19.80 -99.39 -46.00
N MET A 43 -18.68 -99.26 -45.30
CA MET A 43 -18.30 -100.19 -44.23
C MET A 43 -19.23 -100.13 -43.03
N CYS A 44 -19.72 -98.94 -42.68
CA CYS A 44 -20.76 -98.83 -41.67
C CYS A 44 -22.07 -99.51 -42.11
N GLU A 45 -22.45 -99.39 -43.39
CA GLU A 45 -23.64 -100.05 -43.92
C GLU A 45 -23.51 -101.57 -43.91
N VAL A 46 -22.39 -102.09 -44.40
CA VAL A 46 -22.07 -103.53 -44.44
C VAL A 46 -22.05 -104.13 -43.02
N ALA A 47 -21.39 -103.43 -42.08
CA ALA A 47 -21.36 -103.86 -40.69
C ALA A 47 -22.75 -103.85 -40.05
N THR A 48 -23.58 -102.84 -40.33
CA THR A 48 -24.96 -102.75 -39.82
C THR A 48 -25.86 -103.83 -40.43
N ALA A 49 -25.61 -104.22 -41.68
CA ALA A 49 -26.31 -105.31 -42.37
C ALA A 49 -25.83 -106.71 -41.95
N ASN A 50 -24.88 -106.82 -41.01
CA ASN A 50 -24.26 -108.06 -40.57
C ASN A 50 -23.64 -108.87 -41.73
N MET A 51 -23.09 -108.16 -42.72
CA MET A 51 -22.39 -108.74 -43.86
C MET A 51 -20.87 -108.76 -43.62
N ASN A 52 -20.17 -109.72 -44.21
CA ASN A 52 -18.72 -109.83 -44.08
C ASN A 52 -18.00 -108.67 -44.79
N VAL A 53 -17.20 -107.92 -44.03
CA VAL A 53 -16.33 -106.86 -44.55
C VAL A 53 -15.08 -107.50 -45.18
N PRO A 54 -14.71 -107.16 -46.43
CA PRO A 54 -13.45 -107.62 -47.03
C PRO A 54 -12.23 -107.22 -46.19
N THR A 55 -11.26 -108.13 -46.02
CA THR A 55 -10.02 -107.85 -45.25
C THR A 55 -9.16 -106.75 -45.88
N SER A 56 -9.29 -106.56 -47.19
CA SER A 56 -8.71 -105.44 -47.93
C SER A 56 -9.23 -104.07 -47.49
N CYS A 57 -10.38 -104.00 -46.81
CA CYS A 57 -10.96 -102.79 -46.25
C CYS A 57 -10.51 -102.46 -44.82
N SER A 58 -9.47 -103.14 -44.32
CA SER A 58 -8.83 -102.75 -43.06
C SER A 58 -8.15 -101.38 -43.19
N GLN A 59 -8.06 -100.64 -42.08
CA GLN A 59 -7.44 -99.30 -42.04
C GLN A 59 -5.95 -99.29 -42.43
N ALA A 60 -5.29 -100.45 -42.45
CA ALA A 60 -3.89 -100.60 -42.83
C ALA A 60 -3.68 -100.61 -44.36
N ASN A 61 -4.74 -100.80 -45.14
CA ASN A 61 -4.68 -100.90 -46.60
C ASN A 61 -5.08 -99.57 -47.26
N PRO A 62 -4.56 -99.28 -48.47
CA PRO A 62 -5.00 -98.10 -49.21
C PRO A 62 -6.50 -98.20 -49.57
N PRO A 63 -7.25 -97.09 -49.55
CA PRO A 63 -8.68 -97.09 -49.87
C PRO A 63 -9.00 -97.71 -51.23
N SER A 64 -8.10 -97.58 -52.22
CA SER A 64 -8.24 -98.20 -53.54
C SER A 64 -8.36 -99.74 -53.48
N ALA A 65 -7.57 -100.40 -52.64
CA ALA A 65 -7.63 -101.86 -52.48
C ALA A 65 -8.97 -102.32 -51.86
N CYS A 66 -9.56 -101.50 -51.00
CA CYS A 66 -10.91 -101.74 -50.50
C CYS A 66 -11.94 -101.58 -51.63
N VAL A 67 -11.84 -100.51 -52.44
CA VAL A 67 -12.75 -100.28 -53.58
C VAL A 67 -12.72 -101.44 -54.57
N GLU A 68 -11.54 -101.97 -54.89
CA GLU A 68 -11.39 -103.14 -55.76
C GLU A 68 -12.12 -104.37 -55.20
N ALA A 69 -12.06 -104.61 -53.89
CA ALA A 69 -12.78 -105.71 -53.27
C ALA A 69 -14.30 -105.47 -53.19
N LEU A 70 -14.74 -104.23 -52.95
CA LEU A 70 -16.16 -103.87 -52.99
C LEU A 70 -16.73 -104.06 -54.40
N ALA A 71 -15.93 -103.83 -55.45
CA ALA A 71 -16.33 -104.03 -56.84
C ALA A 71 -16.57 -105.50 -57.22
N GLN A 72 -16.00 -106.46 -56.48
CA GLN A 72 -16.22 -107.90 -56.72
C GLN A 72 -17.61 -108.38 -56.29
N VAL A 73 -18.31 -107.62 -55.45
CA VAL A 73 -19.63 -107.98 -54.92
C VAL A 73 -20.66 -106.92 -55.35
N PRO A 74 -21.63 -107.24 -56.24
CA PRO A 74 -22.56 -106.26 -56.81
C PRO A 74 -23.33 -105.43 -55.77
N GLN A 75 -23.73 -106.04 -54.66
CA GLN A 75 -24.45 -105.36 -53.57
C GLN A 75 -23.55 -104.31 -52.88
N LEU A 76 -22.27 -104.64 -52.67
CA LEU A 76 -21.29 -103.75 -52.03
C LEU A 76 -20.88 -102.61 -52.97
N TRP A 77 -20.69 -102.91 -54.26
CA TRP A 77 -20.42 -101.91 -55.29
C TRP A 77 -21.54 -100.87 -55.40
N THR A 78 -22.81 -101.31 -55.33
CA THR A 78 -23.96 -100.41 -55.39
C THR A 78 -23.96 -99.43 -54.21
N SER A 79 -23.68 -99.93 -53.00
CA SER A 79 -23.57 -99.12 -51.79
C SER A 79 -22.43 -98.10 -51.88
N TYR A 80 -21.24 -98.57 -52.27
CA TYR A 80 -20.07 -97.70 -52.46
C TYR A 80 -20.30 -96.62 -53.52
N SER A 81 -20.77 -96.99 -54.70
CA SER A 81 -20.99 -96.03 -55.78
C SER A 81 -22.09 -95.02 -55.47
N GLY A 82 -23.08 -95.42 -54.66
CA GLY A 82 -24.08 -94.52 -54.07
C GLY A 82 -23.43 -93.46 -53.18
N TYR A 83 -22.73 -93.88 -52.13
CA TYR A 83 -22.03 -92.93 -51.24
C TYR A 83 -21.01 -92.08 -51.99
N PHE A 84 -20.25 -92.67 -52.92
CA PHE A 84 -19.27 -91.93 -53.71
C PHE A 84 -19.92 -90.80 -54.52
N ARG A 85 -21.13 -90.98 -55.07
CA ARG A 85 -21.87 -89.91 -55.74
C ARG A 85 -22.40 -88.87 -54.75
N GLU A 86 -22.86 -89.31 -53.59
CA GLU A 86 -23.56 -88.46 -52.61
C GLU A 86 -22.63 -87.67 -51.68
N VAL A 87 -21.37 -88.09 -51.47
CA VAL A 87 -20.43 -87.44 -50.53
C VAL A 87 -20.32 -85.93 -50.76
N MET A 88 -20.33 -85.47 -52.01
CA MET A 88 -20.31 -84.03 -52.31
C MET A 88 -21.57 -83.32 -51.81
N ALA A 89 -22.76 -83.88 -52.07
CA ALA A 89 -24.02 -83.31 -51.61
C ALA A 89 -24.11 -83.31 -50.08
N MET A 90 -23.63 -84.38 -49.43
CA MET A 90 -23.52 -84.45 -47.96
C MET A 90 -22.60 -83.36 -47.43
N CYS A 91 -21.45 -83.11 -48.08
CA CYS A 91 -20.55 -82.03 -47.69
C CYS A 91 -21.14 -80.63 -47.87
N TYR A 92 -21.85 -80.36 -48.97
CA TYR A 92 -22.56 -79.09 -49.14
C TYR A 92 -23.57 -78.87 -48.01
N ALA A 93 -24.32 -79.91 -47.63
CA ALA A 93 -25.28 -79.83 -46.54
C ALA A 93 -24.62 -79.56 -45.18
N VAL A 94 -23.50 -80.22 -44.88
CA VAL A 94 -22.75 -80.01 -43.62
C VAL A 94 -22.14 -78.62 -43.57
N ARG A 95 -21.49 -78.21 -44.66
CA ARG A 95 -20.85 -76.90 -44.79
C ARG A 95 -21.85 -75.78 -44.64
N HIS A 96 -23.03 -75.89 -45.25
CA HIS A 96 -24.08 -74.88 -45.12
C HIS A 96 -24.46 -74.64 -43.65
N GLN A 97 -24.53 -75.68 -42.82
CA GLN A 97 -24.80 -75.52 -41.39
C GLN A 97 -23.65 -74.81 -40.66
N ILE A 98 -22.41 -75.20 -40.92
CA ILE A 98 -21.22 -74.57 -40.31
C ILE A 98 -21.12 -73.09 -40.70
N GLU A 99 -21.29 -72.78 -41.99
CA GLU A 99 -21.23 -71.41 -42.49
C GLU A 99 -22.35 -70.56 -41.91
N ARG A 100 -23.55 -71.11 -41.80
CA ARG A 100 -24.68 -70.42 -41.17
C ARG A 100 -24.39 -70.08 -39.70
N GLU A 101 -23.94 -71.03 -38.90
CA GLU A 101 -23.59 -70.81 -37.48
C GLU A 101 -22.48 -69.76 -37.33
N LEU A 102 -21.46 -69.80 -38.20
CA LEU A 102 -20.38 -68.82 -38.21
C LEU A 102 -20.89 -67.41 -38.54
N VAL A 103 -21.76 -67.29 -39.54
CA VAL A 103 -22.36 -66.03 -39.96
C VAL A 103 -23.26 -65.45 -38.86
N GLU A 104 -24.12 -66.27 -38.25
CA GLU A 104 -24.98 -65.85 -37.13
C GLU A 104 -24.15 -65.33 -35.94
N SER A 105 -23.08 -66.06 -35.56
CA SER A 105 -22.16 -65.65 -34.49
C SER A 105 -21.41 -64.36 -34.83
N LEU A 106 -20.95 -64.21 -36.08
CA LEU A 106 -20.26 -63.01 -36.55
C LEU A 106 -21.19 -61.79 -36.48
N PHE A 107 -22.43 -61.91 -36.97
CA PHE A 107 -23.41 -60.83 -36.92
C PHE A 107 -23.76 -60.45 -35.49
N TYR A 108 -23.91 -61.42 -34.59
CA TYR A 108 -24.16 -61.15 -33.17
C TYR A 108 -23.01 -60.35 -32.54
N ASN A 109 -21.75 -60.79 -32.74
CA ASN A 109 -20.60 -60.10 -32.18
C ASN A 109 -20.40 -58.70 -32.79
N LEU A 110 -20.62 -58.56 -34.10
CA LEU A 110 -20.52 -57.27 -34.79
C LEU A 110 -21.60 -56.28 -34.31
N THR A 111 -22.84 -56.74 -34.16
CA THR A 111 -23.93 -55.88 -33.67
C THR A 111 -23.72 -55.45 -32.22
N LEU A 112 -23.20 -56.34 -31.37
CA LEU A 112 -22.84 -56.00 -29.99
C LEU A 112 -21.71 -54.96 -29.94
N ALA A 113 -20.66 -55.14 -30.73
CA ALA A 113 -19.57 -54.16 -30.83
C ALA A 113 -20.08 -52.82 -31.36
N GLN A 114 -20.94 -52.82 -32.38
CA GLN A 114 -21.54 -51.61 -32.93
C GLN A 114 -22.38 -50.86 -31.89
N LEU A 115 -23.18 -51.58 -31.09
CA LEU A 115 -23.97 -50.98 -30.01
C LEU A 115 -23.08 -50.30 -28.96
N VAL A 116 -22.04 -50.99 -28.48
CA VAL A 116 -21.10 -50.44 -27.50
C VAL A 116 -20.40 -49.20 -28.04
N ASN A 117 -19.88 -49.27 -29.27
CA ASN A 117 -19.19 -48.15 -29.90
C ASN A 117 -20.12 -46.94 -30.11
N THR A 118 -21.37 -47.17 -30.53
CA THR A 118 -22.33 -46.08 -30.75
C THR A 118 -22.66 -45.38 -29.43
N ASN A 119 -22.86 -46.15 -28.36
CA ASN A 119 -23.11 -45.59 -27.03
C ASN A 119 -21.91 -44.76 -26.53
N LEU A 120 -20.68 -45.27 -26.71
CA LEU A 120 -19.46 -44.56 -26.34
C LEU A 120 -19.31 -43.24 -27.12
N LEU A 121 -19.56 -43.26 -28.44
CA LEU A 121 -19.50 -42.07 -29.28
C LEU A 121 -20.57 -41.03 -28.88
N GLN A 122 -21.78 -41.48 -28.55
CA GLN A 122 -22.84 -40.60 -28.08
C GLN A 122 -22.48 -39.95 -26.75
N GLN A 123 -21.91 -40.73 -25.82
CA GLN A 123 -21.43 -40.20 -24.54
C GLN A 123 -20.31 -39.18 -24.75
N HIS A 124 -19.32 -39.50 -25.59
CA HIS A 124 -18.25 -38.56 -25.94
C HIS A 124 -18.79 -37.25 -26.54
N ALA A 125 -19.80 -37.31 -27.40
CA ALA A 125 -20.42 -36.11 -27.97
C ALA A 125 -21.09 -35.25 -26.88
N GLN A 126 -21.75 -35.89 -25.91
CA GLN A 126 -22.35 -35.20 -24.77
C GLN A 126 -21.29 -34.55 -23.87
N ASP A 127 -20.24 -35.29 -23.52
CA ASP A 127 -19.14 -34.80 -22.68
C ASP A 127 -18.44 -33.60 -23.34
N MET A 128 -18.18 -33.68 -24.65
CA MET A 128 -17.61 -32.56 -25.42
C MET A 128 -18.52 -31.33 -25.41
N SER A 129 -19.84 -31.52 -25.54
CA SER A 129 -20.79 -30.40 -25.49
C SER A 129 -20.85 -29.74 -24.10
N ALA A 130 -20.77 -30.55 -23.03
CA ALA A 130 -20.77 -30.08 -21.65
C ALA A 130 -19.49 -29.31 -21.33
N LEU A 131 -18.32 -29.84 -21.76
CA LEU A 131 -17.04 -29.15 -21.63
C LEU A 131 -17.05 -27.82 -22.37
N HIS A 132 -17.56 -27.80 -23.61
CA HIS A 132 -17.63 -26.57 -24.39
C HIS A 132 -18.53 -25.51 -23.74
N ALA A 133 -19.67 -25.92 -23.15
CA ALA A 133 -20.52 -25.02 -22.38
C ALA A 133 -19.80 -24.45 -21.15
N GLN A 134 -18.98 -25.27 -20.46
CA GLN A 134 -18.15 -24.83 -19.36
C GLN A 134 -17.07 -23.83 -19.80
N GLU A 135 -16.39 -24.09 -20.91
CA GLU A 135 -15.40 -23.17 -21.50
C GLU A 135 -16.01 -21.81 -21.86
N LEU A 136 -17.22 -21.80 -22.44
CA LEU A 136 -17.92 -20.55 -22.72
C LEU A 136 -18.27 -19.80 -21.43
N ALA A 137 -18.68 -20.50 -20.38
CA ALA A 137 -18.98 -19.89 -19.09
C ALA A 137 -17.72 -19.31 -18.42
N THR A 138 -16.56 -19.98 -18.53
CA THR A 138 -15.29 -19.45 -18.00
C THR A 138 -14.80 -18.27 -18.82
N LEU A 139 -14.93 -18.30 -20.15
CA LEU A 139 -14.59 -17.14 -20.99
C LEU A 139 -15.47 -15.92 -20.66
N ALA A 140 -16.76 -16.14 -20.40
CA ALA A 140 -17.66 -15.07 -19.99
C ALA A 140 -17.24 -14.46 -18.63
N SER A 141 -16.80 -15.27 -17.67
CA SER A 141 -16.32 -14.76 -16.38
C SER A 141 -15.00 -14.00 -16.50
N VAL A 142 -14.08 -14.46 -17.36
CA VAL A 142 -12.84 -13.74 -17.67
C VAL A 142 -13.12 -12.41 -18.34
N SER A 143 -14.05 -12.36 -19.31
CA SER A 143 -14.47 -11.11 -19.95
C SER A 143 -15.01 -10.12 -18.92
N LYS A 144 -15.86 -10.59 -17.99
CA LYS A 144 -16.38 -9.75 -16.92
C LYS A 144 -15.27 -9.21 -16.01
N ALA A 145 -14.32 -10.07 -15.63
CA ALA A 145 -13.16 -9.66 -14.83
C ALA A 145 -12.30 -8.61 -15.56
N GLN A 146 -12.18 -8.70 -16.88
CA GLN A 146 -11.48 -7.71 -17.70
C GLN A 146 -12.21 -6.36 -17.70
N ASP A 147 -13.54 -6.37 -17.80
CA ASP A 147 -14.35 -5.15 -17.71
C ASP A 147 -14.25 -4.50 -16.32
N ASP A 148 -14.31 -5.30 -15.25
CA ASP A 148 -14.12 -4.83 -13.87
C ASP A 148 -12.72 -4.23 -13.68
N LEU A 149 -11.68 -4.89 -14.19
CA LEU A 149 -10.30 -4.38 -14.13
C LEU A 149 -10.15 -3.05 -14.87
N LYS A 150 -10.79 -2.92 -16.04
CA LYS A 150 -10.80 -1.68 -16.80
C LYS A 150 -11.48 -0.56 -16.02
N SER A 151 -12.62 -0.85 -15.37
CA SER A 151 -13.29 0.11 -14.50
C SER A 151 -12.37 0.59 -13.38
N HIS A 152 -11.77 -0.35 -12.62
CA HIS A 152 -10.84 -0.02 -11.54
C HIS A 152 -9.61 0.77 -12.03
N ALA A 153 -9.08 0.46 -13.21
CA ALA A 153 -7.98 1.22 -13.81
C ALA A 153 -8.38 2.68 -14.08
N THR A 154 -9.61 2.92 -14.55
CA THR A 154 -10.12 4.29 -14.74
C THR A 154 -10.34 5.03 -13.44
N GLU A 155 -10.82 4.36 -12.39
CA GLU A 155 -11.00 4.95 -11.06
C GLU A 155 -9.66 5.30 -10.42
N LEU A 156 -8.67 4.40 -10.50
CA LEU A 156 -7.29 4.67 -10.08
C LEU A 156 -6.70 5.87 -10.83
N GLY A 157 -6.94 5.98 -12.13
CA GLY A 157 -6.53 7.14 -12.93
C GLY A 157 -7.14 8.46 -12.44
N LYS A 158 -8.44 8.47 -12.11
CA LYS A 158 -9.12 9.64 -11.54
C LYS A 158 -8.58 10.00 -10.16
N TRP A 159 -8.39 9.01 -9.30
CA TRP A 159 -7.82 9.19 -7.97
C TRP A 159 -6.39 9.77 -8.05
N ALA A 160 -5.54 9.21 -8.92
CA ALA A 160 -4.19 9.70 -9.12
C ALA A 160 -4.17 11.15 -9.62
N ALA A 161 -5.06 11.51 -10.57
CA ALA A 161 -5.20 12.89 -11.03
C ALA A 161 -5.64 13.84 -9.90
N GLY A 162 -6.55 13.39 -9.03
CA GLY A 162 -6.95 14.12 -7.83
C GLY A 162 -5.77 14.36 -6.89
N MET A 163 -4.98 13.33 -6.61
CA MET A 163 -3.79 13.43 -5.76
C MET A 163 -2.76 14.40 -6.33
N VAL A 164 -2.49 14.37 -7.64
CA VAL A 164 -1.58 15.33 -8.28
C VAL A 164 -2.08 16.76 -8.11
N LYS A 165 -3.40 16.98 -8.23
CA LYS A 165 -4.02 18.29 -8.01
C LYS A 165 -3.87 18.76 -6.55
N ASP A 166 -4.10 17.86 -5.59
CA ASP A 166 -3.99 18.18 -4.16
C ASP A 166 -2.55 18.50 -3.76
N VAL A 167 -1.57 17.74 -4.25
CA VAL A 167 -0.13 18.03 -4.05
C VAL A 167 0.26 19.36 -4.71
N GLY A 168 -0.26 19.65 -5.90
CA GLY A 168 -0.07 20.94 -6.56
C GLY A 168 -0.60 22.11 -5.72
N GLY A 169 -1.82 21.99 -5.19
CA GLY A 169 -2.41 22.97 -4.28
C GLY A 169 -1.61 23.15 -2.99
N MET A 170 -1.15 22.04 -2.39
CA MET A 170 -0.31 22.08 -1.19
C MET A 170 1.05 22.75 -1.46
N SER A 171 1.65 22.53 -2.64
CA SER A 171 2.88 23.21 -3.06
C SER A 171 2.68 24.73 -3.18
N GLU A 172 1.53 25.16 -3.72
CA GLU A 172 1.20 26.58 -3.83
C GLU A 172 1.03 27.23 -2.45
N GLU A 173 0.33 26.57 -1.53
CA GLU A 173 0.18 27.02 -0.14
C GLU A 173 1.53 27.04 0.59
N MET A 174 2.38 26.02 0.43
CA MET A 174 3.75 26.03 0.95
C MET A 174 4.57 27.20 0.38
N GLY A 175 4.37 27.54 -0.89
CA GLY A 175 4.97 28.73 -1.52
C GLY A 175 4.53 30.04 -0.89
N LYS A 176 3.24 30.16 -0.51
CA LYS A 176 2.73 31.32 0.25
C LYS A 176 3.36 31.39 1.64
N VAL A 177 3.39 30.29 2.37
CA VAL A 177 4.02 30.21 3.71
C VAL A 177 5.50 30.58 3.64
N ALA A 178 6.25 30.06 2.66
CA ALA A 178 7.67 30.38 2.49
C ALA A 178 7.90 31.88 2.27
N ARG A 179 7.03 32.56 1.50
CA ARG A 179 7.08 34.01 1.33
C ARG A 179 6.85 34.75 2.66
N SER A 180 5.81 34.36 3.41
CA SER A 180 5.52 34.96 4.72
C SER A 180 6.66 34.75 5.71
N VAL A 181 7.30 33.57 5.73
CA VAL A 181 8.47 33.31 6.59
C VAL A 181 9.65 34.21 6.22
N ASN A 182 9.94 34.39 4.92
CA ASN A 182 10.99 35.32 4.48
C ASN A 182 10.68 36.78 4.88
N GLU A 183 9.42 37.17 4.85
CA GLU A 183 8.99 38.51 5.25
C GLU A 183 9.13 38.71 6.77
N ILE A 184 8.79 37.69 7.56
CA ILE A 184 9.04 37.66 9.01
C ILE A 184 10.54 37.76 9.33
N ASP A 185 11.41 37.01 8.64
CA ASP A 185 12.87 37.08 8.82
C ASP A 185 13.39 38.51 8.53
N ARG A 186 12.88 39.16 7.48
CA ARG A 186 13.23 40.53 7.15
C ARG A 186 12.81 41.51 8.25
N VAL A 187 11.59 41.38 8.76
CA VAL A 187 11.09 42.21 9.87
C VAL A 187 11.91 41.95 11.14
N GLN A 188 12.23 40.70 11.45
CA GLN A 188 13.08 40.34 12.59
C GLN A 188 14.46 41.02 12.51
N LYS A 189 15.09 41.03 11.33
CA LYS A 189 16.36 41.73 11.12
C LYS A 189 16.23 43.24 11.32
N GLN A 190 15.15 43.86 10.84
CA GLN A 190 14.90 45.29 11.06
C GLN A 190 14.69 45.61 12.54
N VAL A 191 13.91 44.81 13.26
CA VAL A 191 13.70 44.98 14.71
C VAL A 191 15.01 44.82 15.46
N GLN A 192 15.86 43.85 15.11
CA GLN A 192 17.17 43.69 15.75
C GLN A 192 18.08 44.91 15.52
N LEU A 193 18.08 45.49 14.32
CA LEU A 193 18.83 46.70 14.02
C LEU A 193 18.29 47.90 14.82
N ALA A 194 16.97 48.09 14.84
CA ALA A 194 16.33 49.15 15.62
C ALA A 194 16.62 49.02 17.12
N LEU A 195 16.57 47.80 17.67
CA LEU A 195 16.89 47.53 19.06
C LEU A 195 18.36 47.85 19.40
N ARG A 196 19.30 47.54 18.49
CA ARG A 196 20.71 47.93 18.66
C ARG A 196 20.89 49.45 18.63
N ALA A 197 20.24 50.13 17.68
CA ALA A 197 20.29 51.58 17.60
C ALA A 197 19.72 52.24 18.86
N SER A 198 18.56 51.77 19.33
CA SER A 198 17.96 52.25 20.58
C SER A 198 18.85 51.98 21.79
N LYS A 199 19.50 50.80 21.87
CA LYS A 199 20.48 50.51 22.92
C LYS A 199 21.65 51.49 22.92
N GLU A 200 22.16 51.86 21.74
CA GLU A 200 23.24 52.85 21.61
C GLU A 200 22.78 54.25 22.03
N GLU A 201 21.57 54.65 21.65
CA GLU A 201 20.97 55.93 22.01
C GLU A 201 20.73 56.04 23.52
N VAL A 202 20.18 54.98 24.14
CA VAL A 202 20.04 54.88 25.60
C VAL A 202 21.42 54.92 26.26
N GLY A 203 22.43 54.27 25.70
CA GLY A 203 23.81 54.33 26.20
C GLY A 203 24.36 55.76 26.22
N LYS A 204 24.18 56.52 25.13
CA LYS A 204 24.58 57.93 25.04
C LYS A 204 23.81 58.80 26.05
N TRP A 205 22.51 58.57 26.18
CA TRP A 205 21.68 59.28 27.16
C TRP A 205 22.14 59.01 28.60
N VAL A 206 22.42 57.75 28.96
CA VAL A 206 22.92 57.38 30.29
C VAL A 206 24.24 58.07 30.60
N GLU A 207 25.18 58.13 29.66
CA GLU A 207 26.45 58.83 29.90
C GLU A 207 26.28 60.35 29.97
N GLY A 208 25.36 60.95 29.21
CA GLY A 208 24.99 62.35 29.38
C GLY A 208 24.43 62.64 30.78
N VAL A 209 23.51 61.81 31.26
CA VAL A 209 22.96 61.93 32.64
C VAL A 209 24.06 61.76 33.69
N ARG A 210 25.03 60.87 33.46
CA ARG A 210 26.17 60.69 34.35
C ARG A 210 27.07 61.91 34.40
N GLU A 211 27.40 62.50 33.25
CA GLU A 211 28.17 63.75 33.15
C GLU A 211 27.47 64.89 33.88
N ASP A 212 26.16 65.07 33.64
CA ASP A 212 25.34 66.07 34.32
C ASP A 212 25.34 65.85 35.84
N THR A 213 25.23 64.60 36.29
CA THR A 213 25.26 64.26 37.73
C THR A 213 26.62 64.59 38.36
N VAL A 214 27.72 64.37 37.64
CA VAL A 214 29.08 64.74 38.09
C VAL A 214 29.23 66.25 38.15
N ALA A 215 28.74 66.97 37.14
CA ALA A 215 28.76 68.43 37.10
C ALA A 215 27.94 69.03 38.27
N LEU A 216 26.74 68.47 38.55
CA LEU A 216 25.90 68.89 39.66
C LEU A 216 26.57 68.65 41.02
N ARG A 217 27.23 67.50 41.19
CA ARG A 217 28.02 67.20 42.38
C ARG A 217 29.15 68.21 42.57
N HIS A 218 29.86 68.55 41.49
CA HIS A 218 30.94 69.52 41.56
C HIS A 218 30.43 70.93 41.90
N GLY A 219 29.32 71.35 41.30
CA GLY A 219 28.65 72.62 41.62
C GLY A 219 28.21 72.70 43.08
N LEU A 220 27.61 71.63 43.62
CA LEU A 220 27.25 71.55 45.05
C LEU A 220 28.48 71.67 45.97
N GLN A 221 29.62 71.12 45.56
CA GLN A 221 30.86 71.19 46.35
C GLN A 221 31.45 72.61 46.38
N VAL A 222 31.35 73.37 45.28
CA VAL A 222 31.74 74.79 45.23
C VAL A 222 30.82 75.63 46.11
N VAL A 223 29.51 75.43 46.04
CA VAL A 223 28.54 76.13 46.90
C VAL A 223 28.82 75.85 48.39
N ALA A 224 29.12 74.59 48.74
CA ALA A 224 29.49 74.24 50.11
C ALA A 224 30.77 74.97 50.60
N GLN A 225 31.75 75.19 49.71
CA GLN A 225 32.95 75.95 50.03
C GLN A 225 32.67 77.45 50.21
N ASP A 226 31.81 78.04 49.39
CA ASP A 226 31.44 79.46 49.51
C ASP A 226 30.60 79.74 50.76
N VAL A 227 29.69 78.84 51.13
CA VAL A 227 28.95 78.95 52.40
C VAL A 227 29.90 78.94 53.60
N SER A 228 30.94 78.10 53.56
CA SER A 228 31.95 78.02 54.61
C SER A 228 32.79 79.31 54.72
N LYS A 229 33.16 79.93 53.57
CA LYS A 229 33.84 81.23 53.54
C LYS A 229 32.98 82.36 54.09
N HIS A 230 31.70 82.41 53.73
CA HIS A 230 30.80 83.44 54.24
C HIS A 230 30.57 83.32 55.74
N PHE A 231 30.51 82.10 56.27
CA PHE A 231 30.39 81.87 57.71
C PHE A 231 31.62 82.42 58.47
N GLN A 232 32.83 82.25 57.93
CA GLN A 232 34.05 82.82 58.52
C GLN A 232 34.11 84.36 58.46
N GLN A 233 33.64 84.97 57.36
CA GLN A 233 33.59 86.44 57.24
C GLN A 233 32.57 87.06 58.20
N GLN A 234 31.43 86.40 58.44
CA GLN A 234 30.41 86.89 59.35
C GLN A 234 30.89 86.86 60.81
N GLN A 235 31.70 85.87 61.18
CA GLN A 235 32.27 85.76 62.53
C GLN A 235 33.30 86.88 62.83
N GLN A 236 34.06 87.34 61.82
CA GLN A 236 34.99 88.47 61.96
C GLN A 236 34.29 89.85 62.01
N ALA A 237 33.12 89.99 61.38
CA ALA A 237 32.32 91.22 61.46
C ALA A 237 31.61 91.41 62.81
N GLN A 238 31.38 90.33 63.57
CA GLN A 238 30.68 90.36 64.85
C GLN A 238 31.58 90.82 66.01
N GLU A 239 32.90 90.60 65.93
CA GLU A 239 33.87 91.05 66.94
C GLU A 239 34.16 92.56 66.88
N SER A 240 33.88 93.22 65.76
CA SER A 240 34.14 94.65 65.55
C SER A 240 32.98 95.58 65.96
N MET A 241 31.81 95.03 66.34
CA MET A 241 30.57 95.78 66.55
C MET A 241 30.19 96.03 68.03
N GLN A 242 31.09 95.77 69.00
CA GLN A 242 30.82 95.93 70.45
C GLN A 242 31.24 97.29 71.07
N LEU A 243 31.60 98.33 70.29
CA LEU A 243 32.25 99.55 70.85
C LEU A 243 31.60 100.91 70.54
N LEU A 244 30.36 100.98 70.04
CA LEU A 244 29.66 102.26 69.77
C LEU A 244 28.22 102.25 70.31
N MET A 245 27.89 103.27 71.11
CA MET A 245 26.53 103.54 71.59
C MET A 245 26.20 105.02 71.30
N VAL A 246 25.20 105.27 70.46
CA VAL A 246 24.77 106.61 70.00
C VAL A 246 23.53 107.03 70.77
N ARG A 247 23.52 108.24 71.38
CA ARG A 247 22.38 108.79 72.13
C ARG A 247 21.99 110.15 71.53
N VAL A 248 20.72 110.27 71.10
CA VAL A 248 20.13 111.48 70.49
C VAL A 248 19.41 112.28 71.59
N VAL A 249 19.71 113.58 71.74
CA VAL A 249 19.01 114.44 72.72
C VAL A 249 18.75 115.84 72.14
N HIS A 250 17.45 116.15 72.06
CA HIS A 250 16.80 117.46 71.92
C HIS A 250 16.36 117.90 70.51
N CYS A 251 15.03 117.98 70.33
CA CYS A 251 14.31 118.66 69.27
C CYS A 251 13.58 119.85 69.91
N ASP A 252 13.85 121.06 69.45
CA ASP A 252 13.04 122.23 69.79
C ASP A 252 12.13 122.56 68.60
N SER A 253 10.86 122.77 68.89
CA SER A 253 9.80 122.95 67.93
C SER A 253 9.75 124.40 67.47
N ASP A 254 10.50 124.74 66.42
CA ASP A 254 10.05 125.63 65.33
C ASP A 254 11.06 125.89 64.19
N GLU A 255 12.27 125.33 64.17
CA GLU A 255 13.15 125.41 62.98
C GLU A 255 13.86 124.08 62.66
N LYS A 256 13.90 123.74 61.36
CA LYS A 256 14.39 122.46 60.81
C LYS A 256 15.92 122.30 60.91
N HIS A 257 16.44 121.88 62.05
CA HIS A 257 17.80 121.33 62.15
C HIS A 257 17.90 120.27 63.26
N VAL A 258 18.37 119.06 62.91
CA VAL A 258 18.77 118.00 63.87
C VAL A 258 20.29 117.99 63.94
N SER A 259 20.85 118.20 65.13
CA SER A 259 22.27 118.02 65.40
C SER A 259 22.52 116.71 66.15
N LEU A 260 23.45 115.89 65.64
CA LEU A 260 23.88 114.63 66.25
C LEU A 260 25.20 114.87 67.01
N ASP A 261 25.19 114.76 68.33
CA ASP A 261 26.41 114.74 69.17
C ASP A 261 26.85 113.28 69.38
N VAL A 262 27.97 112.89 68.76
CA VAL A 262 28.58 111.56 68.92
C VAL A 262 29.83 111.72 69.80
N ARG A 263 29.78 111.20 71.04
CA ARG A 263 30.92 111.22 71.96
C ARG A 263 31.57 109.84 72.10
N CYS A 264 32.89 109.79 71.93
CA CYS A 264 33.68 108.57 72.17
C CYS A 264 33.87 108.32 73.69
N LEU A 265 33.54 107.10 74.15
CA LEU A 265 33.55 106.68 75.56
C LEU A 265 34.94 106.24 76.09
N ARG A 266 36.03 106.44 75.34
CA ARG A 266 37.39 106.11 75.79
C ARG A 266 38.37 107.26 75.57
N ALA A 267 38.97 107.69 76.67
CA ALA A 267 40.14 108.58 76.67
C ALA A 267 41.32 107.85 75.97
N GLY A 268 41.83 108.43 74.88
CA GLY A 268 43.08 107.98 74.23
C GLY A 268 42.95 107.33 72.84
N GLY A 269 41.78 107.30 72.20
CA GLY A 269 41.60 106.73 70.85
C GLY A 269 41.29 107.79 69.79
N ASN A 270 42.00 107.75 68.66
CA ASN A 270 41.87 108.71 67.55
C ASN A 270 40.54 108.48 66.75
N CYS A 271 39.43 109.03 67.25
CA CYS A 271 38.08 108.88 66.67
C CYS A 271 37.77 109.75 65.43
N THR A 272 38.73 110.49 64.88
CA THR A 272 38.49 111.42 63.77
C THR A 272 38.26 110.75 62.40
N SER A 273 38.60 109.47 62.24
CA SER A 273 38.35 108.70 61.01
C SER A 273 36.98 108.02 60.99
N LEU A 274 36.42 107.67 62.16
CA LEU A 274 35.13 106.98 62.28
C LEU A 274 33.94 107.92 62.19
N GLN A 275 34.08 109.16 62.67
CA GLN A 275 33.06 110.20 62.58
C GLN A 275 32.82 110.66 61.13
N ARG A 276 33.86 110.62 60.27
CA ARG A 276 33.76 110.94 58.84
C ARG A 276 33.05 109.84 58.03
N ASN A 277 33.28 108.58 58.38
CA ASN A 277 32.67 107.44 57.69
C ASN A 277 31.20 107.20 58.11
N LEU A 278 30.80 107.55 59.34
CA LEU A 278 29.40 107.42 59.77
C LEU A 278 28.48 108.45 59.09
N VAL A 279 28.98 109.66 58.82
CA VAL A 279 28.24 110.67 58.03
C VAL A 279 28.15 110.27 56.55
N ALA A 280 29.21 109.71 55.96
CA ALA A 280 29.20 109.23 54.57
C ALA A 280 28.35 107.96 54.35
N TYR A 281 28.08 107.16 55.40
CA TYR A 281 27.25 105.95 55.31
C TYR A 281 25.74 106.22 55.49
N LEU A 282 25.38 107.37 56.07
CA LEU A 282 23.98 107.76 56.30
C LEU A 282 23.42 108.73 55.24
N GLU A 283 24.27 109.27 54.36
CA GLU A 283 23.84 110.13 53.23
C GLU A 283 23.07 109.43 52.09
N PRO A 284 23.30 108.15 51.73
CA PRO A 284 22.56 107.52 50.62
C PRO A 284 21.13 107.07 50.94
N TYR A 285 20.72 107.09 52.21
CA TYR A 285 19.43 106.53 52.66
C TYR A 285 18.34 107.60 52.90
N TYR A 286 18.56 108.84 52.45
CA TYR A 286 17.57 109.92 52.48
C TYR A 286 16.87 110.03 51.11
N ASP A 287 16.01 109.06 50.76
CA ASP A 287 15.05 109.24 49.66
C ASP A 287 13.72 109.78 50.24
N PRO A 288 13.32 111.03 49.91
CA PRO A 288 12.10 111.65 50.43
C PRO A 288 10.78 111.01 49.91
N ARG A 289 10.80 109.84 49.26
CA ARG A 289 9.61 109.18 48.68
C ARG A 289 9.17 107.87 49.33
N THR A 290 9.84 107.38 50.36
CA THR A 290 9.43 106.15 51.07
C THR A 290 9.46 106.32 52.60
N PRO A 291 8.32 106.57 53.25
CA PRO A 291 8.22 106.50 54.70
C PRO A 291 8.03 105.04 55.13
N GLN A 292 8.58 104.67 56.29
CA GLN A 292 8.38 103.41 57.06
C GLN A 292 9.58 102.46 57.10
N LEU A 293 10.61 102.84 57.87
CA LEU A 293 11.36 101.90 58.74
C LEU A 293 12.13 102.67 59.84
N PHE A 294 11.49 103.68 60.43
CA PHE A 294 11.81 104.23 61.74
C PHE A 294 10.50 104.31 62.53
N ALA A 295 10.06 103.18 63.09
CA ALA A 295 8.80 103.10 63.84
C ALA A 295 8.91 102.40 65.21
N HIS A 296 10.07 101.87 65.61
CA HIS A 296 10.20 101.20 66.89
C HIS A 296 11.54 101.47 67.57
N LEU A 297 11.68 102.66 68.15
CA LEU A 297 12.60 102.92 69.27
C LEU A 297 11.80 103.69 70.34
N PRO A 298 11.61 103.13 71.56
CA PRO A 298 10.85 103.79 72.61
C PRO A 298 11.65 104.99 73.17
N CYS A 299 11.02 106.17 73.17
CA CYS A 299 11.49 107.32 73.96
C CYS A 299 11.29 107.02 75.45
N ILE A 300 12.35 107.09 76.24
CA ILE A 300 12.29 107.13 77.71
C ILE A 300 12.57 108.59 78.11
N GLN A 301 11.60 109.25 78.74
CA GLN A 301 11.80 110.52 79.45
C GLN A 301 12.14 110.25 80.93
N SER A 302 13.05 111.08 81.45
CA SER A 302 13.79 111.03 82.73
C SER A 302 14.93 110.01 82.80
#